data_AF-A0A651HNV5-F1
#
_entry.id   AF-A0A651HNV5-F1
#
_cell.length_a   1.000
_cell.length_b   1.000
_cell.length_c   1.000
_cell.angle_alpha   90.00
_cell.angle_beta   90.00
_cell.angle_gamma   90.00
#
_symmetry.space_group_name_H-M   'P 1'
#
loop_
_entity.id
_entity.type
_entity.pdbx_description
1 polymer ?
#
loop_
_entity_poly.entity_id
_entity_poly.type
_entity_poly.pdbx_seq_one_letter_code
_entity_poly.pdbx_strand_id
1 'polypeptide(L)'
;MAESEEKVMRFVEKTLEKDPQIETSELFAQAKKVDASVENLSLRQFNARYPLQIKRRKSMADPSRRQRPRRRRRRSQAATAEGREAVRQVFLRFASDLSAAEERKELVGVIARVDSYVDEAMQVLKG
;
A
#
# COMPACT_ATOMS: atom_id res chain seq x y z
N MET A 1 27.17 -22.88 15.84
CA MET A 1 26.36 -21.85 15.13
C MET A 1 24.97 -21.67 15.75
N ALA A 2 24.29 -22.75 16.18
CA ALA A 2 22.95 -22.65 16.79
C ALA A 2 22.92 -21.87 18.13
N GLU A 3 23.95 -22.03 18.98
CA GLU A 3 23.99 -21.37 20.30
C GLU A 3 24.10 -19.85 20.23
N SER A 4 24.85 -19.33 19.25
CA SER A 4 24.96 -17.89 18.98
C SER A 4 23.64 -17.29 18.52
N GLU A 5 22.93 -18.01 17.64
CA GLU A 5 21.63 -17.57 17.11
C GLU A 5 20.57 -17.49 18.21
N GLU A 6 20.55 -18.45 19.13
CA GLU A 6 19.64 -18.45 20.29
C GLU A 6 19.94 -17.30 21.27
N LYS A 7 21.22 -16.99 21.51
CA LYS A 7 21.61 -15.85 22.37
C LYS A 7 21.11 -14.53 21.78
N VAL A 8 21.30 -14.32 20.47
CA VAL A 8 20.81 -13.12 19.77
C VAL A 8 19.28 -13.07 19.81
N MET A 9 18.60 -14.20 19.60
CA MET A 9 17.14 -14.27 19.66
C MET A 9 16.59 -13.88 21.04
N ARG A 10 17.17 -14.41 22.13
CA ARG A 10 16.75 -14.06 23.51
C ARG A 10 17.04 -12.59 23.83
N PHE A 11 18.15 -12.05 23.35
CA PHE A 11 18.46 -10.63 23.51
C PHE A 11 17.43 -9.75 22.80
N VAL A 12 17.17 -10.02 21.52
CA VAL A 12 16.19 -9.29 20.70
C VAL A 12 14.79 -9.38 21.32
N GLU A 13 14.40 -10.54 21.85
CA GLU A 13 13.11 -10.73 22.51
C GLU A 13 12.97 -9.86 23.76
N LYS A 14 13.99 -9.85 24.64
CA LYS A 14 13.99 -8.98 25.83
C LYS A 14 13.96 -7.50 25.46
N THR A 15 14.68 -7.09 24.42
CA THR A 15 14.69 -5.68 23.97
C THR A 15 13.35 -5.28 23.38
N LEU A 16 12.72 -6.13 22.56
CA LEU A 16 11.38 -5.88 22.01
C LEU A 16 10.25 -5.96 23.05
N GLU A 17 10.47 -6.63 24.19
CA GLU A 17 9.54 -6.62 25.32
C GLU A 17 9.57 -5.32 26.09
N LYS A 18 10.76 -4.77 26.31
CA LYS A 18 10.92 -3.47 26.95
C LYS A 18 10.44 -2.35 26.04
N ASP A 19 10.90 -2.37 24.78
CA ASP A 19 10.64 -1.31 23.80
C ASP A 19 10.11 -1.89 22.48
N PRO A 20 8.78 -2.08 22.35
CA PRO A 20 8.17 -2.67 21.15
C PRO A 20 8.34 -1.83 19.87
N GLN A 21 8.62 -0.54 20.02
CA GLN A 21 8.74 0.45 18.94
C GLN A 21 10.18 0.79 18.58
N ILE A 22 11.19 0.17 19.23
CA ILE A 22 12.60 0.42 18.92
C ILE A 22 12.88 0.23 17.43
N GLU A 23 13.70 1.10 16.87
CA GLU A 23 14.07 1.01 15.46
C GLU A 23 14.91 -0.25 15.19
N THR A 24 14.73 -0.83 14.01
CA THR A 24 15.45 -2.05 13.63
C THR A 24 16.95 -1.79 13.47
N SER A 25 17.33 -0.57 13.10
CA SER A 25 18.70 -0.04 13.02
C SER A 25 19.40 -0.09 14.38
N GLU A 26 18.74 0.43 15.42
CA GLU A 26 19.26 0.46 16.79
C GLU A 26 19.36 -0.95 17.38
N LEU A 27 18.34 -1.78 17.16
CA LEU A 27 18.34 -3.17 17.61
C LEU A 27 19.48 -3.96 16.96
N PHE A 28 19.73 -3.72 15.67
CA PHE A 28 20.85 -4.34 14.96
C PHE A 28 22.21 -3.88 15.51
N ALA A 29 22.40 -2.58 15.78
CA ALA A 29 23.63 -2.05 16.37
C ALA A 29 23.91 -2.64 17.77
N GLN A 30 22.86 -2.82 18.59
CA GLN A 30 23.00 -3.47 19.88
C GLN A 30 23.29 -4.97 19.75
N ALA A 31 22.65 -5.67 18.79
CA ALA A 31 22.87 -7.09 18.56
C ALA A 31 24.29 -7.41 18.08
N LYS A 32 24.93 -6.52 17.29
CA LYS A 32 26.34 -6.65 16.91
C LYS A 32 27.29 -6.70 18.12
N LYS A 33 26.99 -5.94 19.18
CA LYS A 33 27.80 -5.92 20.41
C LYS A 33 27.68 -7.22 21.21
N VAL A 34 26.58 -7.97 21.00
CA VAL A 34 26.32 -9.23 21.71
C VAL A 34 26.95 -10.41 20.98
N ASP A 35 26.90 -10.44 19.65
CA ASP A 35 27.52 -11.49 18.85
C ASP A 35 27.98 -10.96 17.48
N ALA A 36 29.27 -11.16 17.17
CA ALA A 36 29.89 -10.73 15.91
C ALA A 36 29.30 -11.46 14.68
N SER A 37 28.66 -12.63 14.85
CA SER A 37 27.98 -13.33 13.76
C SER A 37 26.82 -12.51 13.15
N VAL A 38 26.28 -11.55 13.90
CA VAL A 38 25.24 -10.63 13.43
C VAL A 38 25.80 -9.60 12.44
N GLU A 39 27.10 -9.29 12.51
CA GLU A 39 27.74 -8.31 11.62
C GLU A 39 27.71 -8.75 10.16
N ASN A 40 27.75 -10.07 9.92
CA ASN A 40 27.69 -10.65 8.59
C ASN A 40 26.29 -10.60 7.96
N LEU A 41 25.26 -10.17 8.70
CA LEU A 41 23.89 -10.08 8.21
C LEU A 41 23.58 -8.64 7.77
N SER A 42 22.86 -8.51 6.67
CA SER A 42 22.23 -7.22 6.34
C SER A 42 21.10 -6.89 7.33
N LEU A 43 20.78 -5.60 7.48
CA LEU A 43 19.66 -5.14 8.31
C LEU A 43 18.35 -5.85 7.97
N ARG A 44 18.11 -6.12 6.68
CA ARG A 44 16.95 -6.84 6.18
C ARG A 44 16.95 -8.31 6.62
N GLN A 45 18.10 -8.99 6.52
CA GLN A 45 18.24 -10.39 6.96
C GLN A 45 18.10 -10.51 8.48
N PHE A 46 18.68 -9.58 9.24
CA PHE A 46 18.52 -9.50 10.68
C PHE A 46 17.05 -9.36 11.07
N ASN A 47 16.34 -8.40 10.45
CA ASN A 47 14.91 -8.20 10.69
C ASN A 47 14.08 -9.48 10.40
N ALA A 48 14.36 -10.13 9.27
CA ALA A 48 13.65 -11.34 8.88
C ALA A 48 13.93 -12.54 9.80
N ARG A 49 15.14 -12.63 10.36
CA ARG A 49 15.57 -13.74 11.22
C ARG A 49 15.16 -13.61 12.67
N TYR A 50 15.30 -12.43 13.29
CA TYR A 50 15.04 -12.30 14.74
C TYR A 50 13.77 -11.49 15.05
N PRO A 51 13.72 -10.16 14.82
CA PRO A 51 12.57 -9.35 15.25
C PRO A 51 11.24 -9.80 14.64
N LEU A 52 11.22 -10.14 13.34
CA LEU A 52 10.00 -10.57 12.67
C LEU A 52 9.47 -11.90 13.19
N GLN A 53 10.36 -12.85 13.51
CA GLN A 53 9.97 -14.17 14.04
C GLN A 53 9.31 -14.02 15.42
N ILE A 54 9.89 -13.19 16.28
CA ILE A 54 9.36 -12.91 17.62
C ILE A 54 7.99 -12.24 17.50
N LYS A 55 7.86 -11.20 16.66
CA LYS A 55 6.59 -10.51 16.41
C LYS A 55 5.51 -11.45 15.87
N ARG A 56 5.88 -12.38 14.96
CA ARG A 56 4.96 -13.40 14.42
C ARG A 56 4.49 -14.36 15.51
N ARG A 57 5.40 -14.90 16.32
CA ARG A 57 5.04 -15.77 17.45
C ARG A 57 4.06 -15.08 18.39
N LYS A 58 4.33 -13.83 18.77
CA LYS A 58 3.43 -13.02 19.61
C LYS A 58 2.07 -12.76 18.96
N SER A 59 2.02 -12.48 17.66
CA SER A 59 0.74 -12.29 16.94
C SER A 59 -0.06 -13.58 16.74
N MET A 60 0.61 -14.74 16.72
CA MET A 60 -0.05 -16.05 16.60
C MET A 60 -0.59 -16.54 17.95
N ALA A 61 0.02 -16.12 19.05
CA ALA A 61 -0.42 -16.41 20.41
C ALA A 61 -1.69 -15.65 20.80
N ASP A 62 -2.06 -14.58 20.07
CA ASP A 62 -3.31 -13.84 20.26
C ASP A 62 -4.38 -14.33 19.27
N PRO A 63 -5.30 -15.24 19.68
CA PRO A 63 -6.36 -15.73 18.81
C PRO A 63 -7.37 -14.65 18.42
N SER A 64 -7.44 -13.52 19.13
CA SER A 64 -8.41 -12.44 18.84
C SER A 64 -8.08 -11.67 17.56
N ARG A 65 -6.80 -11.65 17.13
CA ARG A 65 -6.36 -10.97 15.90
C ARG A 65 -6.57 -11.76 14.61
N ARG A 66 -7.10 -12.99 14.68
CA ARG A 66 -7.38 -13.82 13.49
C ARG A 66 -8.57 -13.35 12.65
N GLN A 67 -9.32 -12.34 13.09
CA GLN A 67 -10.44 -11.80 12.31
C GLN A 67 -10.13 -10.45 11.66
N ARG A 68 -9.63 -10.48 10.43
CA ARG A 68 -10.14 -9.58 9.39
C ARG A 68 -10.25 -10.33 8.06
N PRO A 69 -11.48 -10.57 7.55
CA PRO A 69 -11.65 -11.25 6.28
C PRO A 69 -11.15 -10.35 5.15
N ARG A 70 -10.27 -10.91 4.31
CA ARG A 70 -9.71 -10.30 3.08
C ARG A 70 -10.75 -9.99 1.98
N ARG A 71 -12.04 -9.89 2.32
CA ARG A 71 -13.16 -9.74 1.37
C ARG A 71 -13.36 -8.32 0.82
N ARG A 72 -12.66 -7.31 1.30
CA ARG A 72 -12.86 -5.91 0.85
C ARG A 72 -12.14 -5.49 -0.44
N ARG A 73 -11.17 -6.27 -0.96
CA ARG A 73 -10.35 -5.82 -2.12
C ARG A 73 -10.98 -6.01 -3.50
N ARG A 74 -11.97 -6.89 -3.66
CA ARG A 74 -12.60 -7.12 -4.99
C ARG A 74 -13.68 -6.09 -5.33
N ARG A 75 -14.35 -5.50 -4.35
CA ARG A 75 -15.44 -4.54 -4.59
C ARG A 75 -14.94 -3.16 -5.02
N SER A 76 -13.76 -2.76 -4.57
CA SER A 76 -13.16 -1.47 -4.95
C SER A 76 -12.68 -1.44 -6.40
N GLN A 77 -12.22 -2.57 -6.96
CA GLN A 77 -11.79 -2.62 -8.37
C GLN A 77 -12.97 -2.57 -9.35
N ALA A 78 -14.08 -3.22 -9.02
CA ALA A 78 -15.30 -3.15 -9.85
C ALA A 78 -15.89 -1.74 -9.87
N ALA A 79 -16.00 -1.09 -8.70
CA ALA A 79 -16.47 0.30 -8.61
C ALA A 79 -15.59 1.29 -9.39
N THR A 80 -14.26 1.12 -9.35
CA THR A 80 -13.36 1.96 -10.16
C THR A 80 -13.42 1.68 -11.67
N ALA A 81 -13.80 0.47 -12.06
CA ALA A 81 -13.95 0.12 -13.47
C ALA A 81 -15.24 0.74 -14.06
N GLU A 82 -16.33 0.71 -13.31
CA GLU A 82 -17.61 1.34 -13.67
C GLU A 82 -17.46 2.86 -13.79
N GLY A 83 -16.84 3.52 -12.81
CA GLY A 83 -16.58 4.97 -12.89
C GLY A 83 -15.67 5.35 -14.06
N ARG A 84 -14.63 4.53 -14.35
CA ARG A 84 -13.76 4.76 -15.50
C ARG A 84 -14.50 4.61 -16.83
N GLU A 85 -15.37 3.61 -16.97
CA GLU A 85 -16.14 3.41 -18.19
C GLU A 85 -17.16 4.54 -18.41
N ALA A 86 -17.81 5.03 -17.36
CA ALA A 86 -18.72 6.15 -17.46
C ALA A 86 -17.99 7.46 -17.85
N VAL A 87 -16.80 7.74 -17.30
CA VAL A 87 -15.96 8.87 -17.75
C VAL A 87 -15.53 8.71 -19.21
N ARG A 88 -15.21 7.48 -19.64
CA ARG A 88 -14.86 7.19 -21.03
C ARG A 88 -15.99 7.54 -22.00
N GLN A 89 -17.25 7.27 -21.63
CA GLN A 89 -18.42 7.62 -22.46
C GLN A 89 -18.54 9.14 -22.66
N VAL A 90 -18.29 9.94 -21.61
CA VAL A 90 -18.30 11.41 -21.70
C VAL A 90 -17.23 11.90 -22.68
N PHE A 91 -16.01 11.36 -22.62
CA PHE A 91 -14.95 11.72 -23.56
C PHE A 91 -15.24 11.30 -25.00
N LEU A 92 -15.86 10.14 -25.21
CA LEU A 92 -16.26 9.71 -26.56
C LEU A 92 -17.34 10.61 -27.15
N ARG A 93 -18.30 11.06 -26.33
CA ARG A 93 -19.32 12.03 -26.75
C ARG A 93 -18.68 13.37 -27.14
N PHE A 94 -17.77 13.89 -26.31
CA PHE A 94 -17.02 15.10 -26.64
C PHE A 94 -16.21 14.97 -27.94
N ALA A 95 -15.53 13.85 -28.15
CA ALA A 95 -14.80 13.57 -29.38
C ALA A 95 -15.73 13.48 -30.59
N SER A 96 -16.91 12.89 -30.43
CA SER A 96 -17.95 12.85 -31.46
C SER A 96 -18.41 14.26 -31.83
N ASP A 97 -18.72 15.09 -30.84
CA ASP A 97 -19.19 16.47 -31.04
C ASP A 97 -18.11 17.34 -31.69
N LEU A 98 -16.84 17.13 -31.35
CA LEU A 98 -15.70 17.74 -32.03
C LEU A 98 -15.56 17.28 -33.48
N SER A 99 -15.73 15.97 -33.75
CA SER A 99 -15.59 15.42 -35.11
C SER A 99 -16.74 15.81 -36.04
N ALA A 100 -17.92 16.09 -35.47
CA ALA A 100 -19.09 16.54 -36.20
C ALA A 100 -19.07 18.05 -36.49
N ALA A 101 -18.22 18.82 -35.81
CA ALA A 101 -18.04 20.24 -36.07
C ALA A 101 -17.19 20.43 -37.34
N GLU A 102 -17.84 20.76 -38.45
CA GLU A 102 -17.17 21.00 -39.73
C GLU A 102 -16.66 22.44 -39.83
N GLU A 103 -17.35 23.37 -39.17
CA GLU A 103 -17.00 24.80 -39.20
C GLU A 103 -16.32 25.29 -37.92
N ARG A 104 -15.46 26.31 -38.06
CA ARG A 104 -14.76 26.94 -36.91
C ARG A 104 -15.71 27.47 -35.84
N LYS A 105 -16.89 27.97 -36.24
CA LYS A 105 -17.91 28.48 -35.32
C LYS A 105 -18.52 27.36 -34.47
N GLU A 106 -18.73 26.19 -35.05
CA GLU A 106 -19.24 25.00 -34.36
C GLU A 106 -18.19 24.45 -33.39
N LEU A 107 -16.93 24.42 -33.82
CA LEU A 107 -15.81 24.02 -32.96
C LEU A 107 -15.72 24.90 -31.71
N VAL A 108 -15.83 26.23 -31.87
CA VAL A 108 -15.87 27.17 -30.73
C VAL A 108 -17.08 26.90 -29.84
N GLY A 109 -18.23 26.56 -30.42
CA GLY A 109 -19.42 26.17 -29.66
C GLY A 109 -19.26 24.87 -28.87
N VAL A 110 -18.46 23.92 -29.36
CA VAL A 110 -18.11 22.69 -28.61
C VAL A 110 -17.11 23.01 -27.49
N ILE A 111 -16.09 23.82 -27.77
CA ILE A 111 -15.10 24.24 -26.77
C ILE A 111 -15.74 25.06 -25.64
N ALA A 112 -16.67 25.95 -25.97
CA ALA A 112 -17.40 26.75 -24.97
C ALA A 112 -18.27 25.88 -24.04
N ARG A 113 -18.57 24.64 -24.42
CA ARG A 113 -19.34 23.67 -23.61
C ARG A 113 -18.46 22.67 -22.87
N VAL A 114 -17.13 22.81 -22.91
CA VAL A 114 -16.18 21.89 -22.26
C VAL A 114 -16.49 21.71 -20.77
N ASP A 115 -16.83 22.80 -20.07
CA ASP A 115 -17.15 22.75 -18.64
C ASP A 115 -18.32 21.81 -18.34
N SER A 116 -19.31 21.71 -19.23
CA SER A 116 -20.42 20.77 -19.07
C SER A 116 -19.98 19.30 -19.15
N TYR A 117 -19.05 18.95 -20.04
CA TYR A 117 -18.49 17.59 -20.09
C TYR A 117 -17.61 17.31 -18.86
N VAL A 118 -16.89 18.31 -18.36
CA VAL A 118 -16.11 18.18 -17.12
C VAL A 118 -17.02 17.96 -15.92
N ASP A 119 -18.11 18.71 -15.81
CA ASP A 119 -19.09 18.56 -14.74
C ASP A 119 -19.77 17.18 -14.79
N GLU A 120 -20.16 16.71 -15.97
CA GLU A 120 -20.70 15.35 -16.17
C GLU A 120 -19.70 14.27 -15.70
N ALA A 121 -18.42 14.38 -16.09
CA ALA A 121 -17.38 13.45 -15.66
C ALA A 121 -17.13 13.50 -14.14
N MET A 122 -17.15 14.70 -13.55
CA MET A 122 -16.95 14.89 -12.10
C MET A 122 -18.15 14.40 -11.28
N GLN A 123 -19.37 14.47 -11.82
CA GLN A 123 -20.57 13.94 -11.17
C GLN A 123 -20.55 12.41 -11.15
N VAL A 124 -20.10 11.78 -12.25
CA VAL A 124 -19.90 10.32 -12.34
C VAL A 124 -18.87 9.81 -11.32
N LEU A 125 -17.81 10.58 -11.05
CA LEU A 125 -16.78 10.21 -10.07
C LEU A 125 -17.21 10.37 -8.60
N LYS A 126 -18.30 11.13 -8.35
CA LYS A 126 -18.83 11.39 -7.01
C LYS A 126 -19.98 10.44 -6.62
N GLY A 127 -20.60 9.75 -7.59
CA GLY A 127 -21.63 8.73 -7.38
C GLY A 127 -21.04 7.35 -7.08
#